data_AF-A0A9D5F343-F1
#
_entry.id   AF-A0A9D5F343-F1
#
_cell.length_a   1.000
_cell.length_b   1.000
_cell.length_c   1.000
_cell.angle_alpha   90.00
_cell.angle_beta   90.00
_cell.angle_gamma   90.00
#
_symmetry.space_group_name_H-M   'P 1'
#
loop_
_entity.id
_entity.type
_entity.pdbx_description
1 polymer ?
#
loop_
_entity_poly.entity_id
_entity_poly.type
_entity_poly.pdbx_seq_one_letter_code
_entity_poly.pdbx_strand_id
1 'polypeptide(L)'
;YRITLRGVVVGEGEVFPGMFLAIDPGGLGTPLIGTPTTDPAFGLPAHWIEEKQRENAQMAGFTVVDSETVLATHLSHLMQVQAAKLLSRTETQDLVEHVTRLAPKLIEEVVPKMISVATFQKVLQLLLEESVHVRDIRTIIEAIAEHATATTDPQELARRVRMALAPAIVQQIYGPVKELEVIAIEPGLERLLMQALSGSANGALDPGVADMLSKSATDIANKQEEKGVPACLLVPDAIRNAMARLLRRAAPRLQVLAHSEIPETHLIRIGPILGELA
;
A
#
# COMPACT_ATOMS: atom_id res chain seq x y z
N TYR A 1 -0.48 -0.55 -25.48
CA TYR A 1 -1.40 -1.55 -24.94
C TYR A 1 -2.36 -0.89 -23.95
N ARG A 2 -3.46 -1.57 -23.60
CA ARG A 2 -4.47 -1.09 -22.66
C ARG A 2 -4.92 -2.24 -21.76
N ILE A 3 -5.01 -1.98 -20.46
CA ILE A 3 -5.45 -2.94 -19.45
C ILE A 3 -6.81 -2.47 -18.93
N THR A 4 -7.80 -3.37 -18.96
CA THR A 4 -9.17 -3.06 -18.56
C THR A 4 -9.64 -3.96 -17.42
N LEU A 5 -10.35 -3.39 -16.47
CA LEU A 5 -11.06 -4.11 -15.41
C LEU A 5 -12.56 -3.92 -15.62
N ARG A 6 -13.28 -5.02 -15.88
CA ARG A 6 -14.74 -5.00 -16.15
C ARG A 6 -15.14 -4.00 -17.25
N GLY A 7 -14.34 -3.92 -18.30
CA GLY A 7 -14.55 -3.02 -19.44
C GLY A 7 -14.10 -1.57 -19.23
N VAL A 8 -13.65 -1.19 -18.02
CA VAL A 8 -13.13 0.15 -17.74
C VAL A 8 -11.61 0.15 -17.82
N VAL A 9 -11.02 1.14 -18.47
CA VAL A 9 -9.56 1.31 -18.56
C VAL A 9 -8.98 1.61 -17.19
N VAL A 10 -8.03 0.79 -16.75
CA VAL A 10 -7.32 0.96 -15.47
C VAL A 10 -5.83 1.23 -15.65
N GLY A 11 -5.29 1.02 -16.84
CA GLY A 11 -3.92 1.39 -17.19
C GLY A 11 -3.69 1.33 -18.69
N GLU A 12 -2.77 2.17 -19.14
CA GLU A 12 -2.33 2.27 -20.53
C GLU A 12 -0.81 2.41 -20.53
N GLY A 13 -0.20 1.97 -21.62
CA GLY A 13 1.24 2.13 -21.79
C GLY A 13 1.66 1.79 -23.20
N GLU A 14 2.88 2.16 -23.54
CA GLU A 14 3.52 1.84 -24.80
C GLU A 14 4.71 0.93 -24.54
N VAL A 15 4.88 -0.08 -25.39
CA VAL A 15 6.06 -0.95 -25.39
C VAL A 15 6.53 -1.09 -26.82
N PHE A 16 7.85 -1.15 -26.99
CA PHE A 16 8.50 -1.31 -28.28
C PHE A 16 9.14 -2.70 -28.31
N PRO A 17 8.53 -3.70 -28.98
CA PRO A 17 9.07 -5.05 -29.04
C PRO A 17 10.52 -5.07 -29.55
N GLY A 18 11.38 -5.86 -28.91
CA GLY A 18 12.81 -5.95 -29.22
C GLY A 18 13.67 -4.79 -28.69
N MET A 19 13.07 -3.81 -28.01
CA MET A 19 13.78 -2.77 -27.28
C MET A 19 13.77 -3.07 -25.77
N PHE A 20 14.65 -2.39 -25.05
CA PHE A 20 14.75 -2.48 -23.59
C PHE A 20 14.40 -1.15 -22.96
N LEU A 21 13.76 -1.18 -21.79
CA LEU A 21 13.49 -0.01 -20.98
C LEU A 21 14.60 0.12 -19.93
N ALA A 22 15.37 1.20 -20.01
CA ALA A 22 16.36 1.57 -19.00
C ALA A 22 15.74 2.57 -18.03
N ILE A 23 15.49 2.12 -16.80
CA ILE A 23 14.84 2.88 -15.73
C ILE A 23 15.91 3.50 -14.83
N ASP A 24 15.79 4.79 -14.57
CA ASP A 24 16.61 5.52 -13.61
C ASP A 24 16.02 5.32 -12.19
N PRO A 25 16.70 4.60 -11.28
CA PRO A 25 16.22 4.42 -9.91
C PRO A 25 16.36 5.68 -9.05
N GLY A 26 16.95 6.76 -9.57
CA GLY A 26 17.13 8.04 -8.91
C GLY A 26 18.58 8.50 -8.95
N GLY A 27 18.79 9.74 -9.43
CA GLY A 27 20.08 10.45 -9.31
C GLY A 27 21.12 10.13 -10.39
N LEU A 28 20.77 9.44 -11.47
CA LEU A 28 21.69 9.21 -12.58
C LEU A 28 21.72 10.42 -13.53
N GLY A 29 22.79 11.20 -13.46
CA GLY A 29 23.01 12.34 -14.37
C GLY A 29 23.49 11.96 -15.77
N THR A 30 23.63 10.67 -16.09
CA THR A 30 24.16 10.20 -17.38
C THR A 30 23.03 10.08 -18.40
N PRO A 31 22.99 10.91 -19.45
CA PRO A 31 21.96 10.80 -20.48
C PRO A 31 22.16 9.51 -21.29
N LEU A 32 21.08 8.76 -21.52
CA LEU A 32 21.06 7.63 -22.44
C LEU A 32 20.57 8.09 -23.83
N ILE A 33 21.15 7.51 -24.88
CA ILE A 33 20.70 7.73 -26.26
C ILE A 33 19.50 6.82 -26.52
N GLY A 34 18.30 7.33 -26.27
CA GLY A 34 17.07 6.56 -26.43
C GLY A 34 15.83 7.44 -26.50
N THR A 35 14.66 6.82 -26.61
CA THR A 35 13.38 7.55 -26.57
C THR A 35 12.98 7.75 -25.11
N PRO A 36 12.94 8.99 -24.58
CA PRO A 36 12.57 9.25 -23.20
C PRO A 36 11.11 8.87 -22.95
N THR A 37 10.85 8.30 -21.79
CA THR A 37 9.53 7.82 -21.37
C THR A 37 9.47 7.73 -19.84
N THR A 38 8.42 7.11 -19.33
CA THR A 38 8.23 6.85 -17.91
C THR A 38 7.86 5.38 -17.72
N ASP A 39 8.44 4.73 -16.72
CA ASP A 39 8.04 3.38 -16.34
C ASP A 39 6.55 3.36 -15.96
N PRO A 40 5.71 2.53 -16.59
CA PRO A 40 4.27 2.56 -16.36
C PRO A 40 3.84 1.99 -15.00
N ALA A 41 4.67 1.19 -14.33
CA ALA A 41 4.34 0.65 -13.01
C ALA A 41 4.64 1.65 -11.89
N PHE A 42 5.76 2.34 -11.99
CA PHE A 42 6.31 3.16 -10.91
C PHE A 42 6.47 4.65 -11.27
N GLY A 43 6.13 5.08 -12.48
CA GLY A 43 6.25 6.51 -12.81
C GLY A 43 7.69 7.03 -12.82
N LEU A 44 8.69 6.14 -12.86
CA LEU A 44 10.11 6.52 -12.81
C LEU A 44 10.59 6.97 -14.20
N PRO A 45 11.50 7.97 -14.28
CA PRO A 45 12.13 8.35 -15.55
C PRO A 45 12.82 7.16 -16.21
N ALA A 46 12.59 6.99 -17.51
CA ALA A 46 13.15 5.87 -18.24
C ALA A 46 13.42 6.21 -19.72
N HIS A 47 14.21 5.37 -20.39
CA HIS A 47 14.49 5.50 -21.82
C HIS A 47 14.33 4.15 -22.52
N TRP A 48 13.68 4.13 -23.67
CA TRP A 48 13.72 2.99 -24.58
C TRP A 48 15.05 2.99 -25.33
N ILE A 49 15.82 1.91 -25.17
CA ILE A 49 17.14 1.71 -25.75
C ILE A 49 17.19 0.44 -26.59
N GLU A 50 18.09 0.43 -27.58
CA GLU A 50 18.39 -0.77 -28.35
C GLU A 50 19.23 -1.77 -27.54
N GLU A 51 19.18 -3.05 -27.91
CA GLU A 51 19.93 -4.13 -27.24
C GLU A 51 21.43 -3.84 -27.10
N LYS A 52 22.04 -3.22 -28.12
CA LYS A 52 23.47 -2.85 -28.13
C LYS A 52 23.88 -1.90 -26.98
N GLN A 53 22.91 -1.19 -26.39
CA GLN A 53 23.14 -0.23 -25.30
C GLN A 53 22.90 -0.84 -23.92
N ARG A 54 22.33 -2.06 -23.85
CA ARG A 54 21.91 -2.70 -22.60
C ARG A 54 23.02 -2.78 -21.56
N GLU A 55 24.18 -3.34 -21.93
CA GLU A 55 25.31 -3.50 -21.02
C GLU A 55 25.82 -2.15 -20.51
N ASN A 56 25.93 -1.16 -21.40
CA ASN A 56 26.36 0.19 -21.04
C ASN A 56 25.40 0.87 -20.06
N ALA A 57 24.09 0.74 -20.28
CA ALA A 57 23.09 1.30 -19.38
C ALA A 57 23.13 0.62 -18.00
N GLN A 58 23.28 -0.70 -17.95
CA GLN A 58 23.43 -1.43 -16.68
C GLN A 58 24.70 -1.02 -15.93
N MET A 59 25.84 -0.87 -16.62
CA MET A 59 27.08 -0.38 -16.01
C MET A 59 26.96 1.05 -15.49
N ALA A 60 26.13 1.87 -16.13
CA ALA A 60 25.81 3.23 -15.67
C ALA A 60 24.80 3.27 -14.50
N GLY A 61 24.32 2.11 -14.03
CA GLY A 61 23.43 2.00 -12.87
C GLY A 61 21.94 1.95 -13.18
N PHE A 62 21.54 1.93 -14.46
CA PHE A 62 20.14 1.80 -14.85
C PHE A 62 19.63 0.38 -14.61
N THR A 63 18.36 0.28 -14.19
CA THR A 63 17.65 -1.00 -14.21
C THR A 63 17.12 -1.23 -15.62
N VAL A 64 17.66 -2.22 -16.33
CA VAL A 64 17.30 -2.50 -17.73
C VAL A 64 16.43 -3.74 -17.82
N VAL A 65 15.23 -3.60 -18.38
CA VAL A 65 14.22 -4.67 -18.53
C VAL A 65 13.72 -4.75 -19.97
N ASP A 66 13.38 -5.95 -20.43
CA ASP A 66 12.79 -6.16 -21.76
C ASP A 66 11.33 -5.71 -21.83
N SER A 67 10.82 -5.54 -23.05
CA SER A 67 9.48 -4.99 -23.32
C SER A 67 8.34 -5.84 -22.72
N GLU A 68 8.51 -7.15 -22.68
CA GLU A 68 7.55 -8.12 -22.15
C GLU A 68 7.50 -8.01 -20.62
N THR A 69 8.66 -7.88 -19.97
CA THR A 69 8.79 -7.65 -18.54
C THR A 69 8.18 -6.31 -18.12
N VAL A 70 8.27 -5.25 -18.93
CA VAL A 70 7.59 -3.96 -18.68
C VAL A 70 6.07 -4.17 -18.63
N LEU A 71 5.51 -4.85 -19.63
CA LEU A 71 4.07 -5.15 -19.66
C LEU A 71 3.63 -6.01 -18.48
N ALA A 72 4.41 -7.06 -18.15
CA ALA A 72 4.11 -7.96 -17.04
C ALA A 72 4.17 -7.25 -15.68
N THR A 73 5.17 -6.39 -15.48
CA THR A 73 5.34 -5.59 -14.27
C THR A 73 4.18 -4.61 -14.10
N HIS A 74 3.79 -3.92 -15.17
CA HIS A 74 2.63 -3.01 -15.12
C HIS A 74 1.33 -3.75 -14.82
N LEU A 75 1.10 -4.91 -15.44
CA LEU A 75 -0.08 -5.74 -15.15
C LEU A 75 -0.09 -6.19 -13.68
N SER A 76 1.03 -6.70 -13.17
CA SER A 76 1.18 -7.13 -11.77
C SER A 76 0.90 -5.97 -10.80
N HIS A 77 1.46 -4.80 -11.08
CA HIS A 77 1.21 -3.58 -10.30
C HIS A 77 -0.28 -3.23 -10.27
N LEU A 78 -0.95 -3.18 -11.43
CA LEU A 78 -2.39 -2.88 -11.48
C LEU A 78 -3.23 -3.94 -10.78
N MET A 79 -2.84 -5.22 -10.81
CA MET A 79 -3.53 -6.27 -10.06
C MET A 79 -3.47 -6.01 -8.56
N GLN A 80 -2.33 -5.55 -8.04
CA GLN A 80 -2.18 -5.18 -6.62
C GLN A 80 -3.01 -3.95 -6.28
N VAL A 81 -2.92 -2.88 -7.07
CA VAL A 81 -3.67 -1.62 -6.84
C VAL A 81 -5.18 -1.85 -6.92
N GLN A 82 -5.64 -2.77 -7.78
CA GLN A 82 -7.06 -3.10 -7.94
C GLN A 82 -7.50 -4.32 -7.13
N ALA A 83 -6.65 -4.89 -6.25
CA ALA A 83 -6.92 -6.16 -5.55
C ALA A 83 -8.26 -6.14 -4.79
N ALA A 84 -8.57 -5.05 -4.10
CA ALA A 84 -9.85 -4.90 -3.40
C ALA A 84 -11.08 -4.92 -4.32
N LYS A 85 -10.95 -4.42 -5.56
CA LYS A 85 -12.04 -4.45 -6.56
C LYS A 85 -12.15 -5.81 -7.26
N LEU A 86 -11.01 -6.50 -7.41
CA LEU A 86 -10.94 -7.86 -7.94
C LEU A 86 -11.61 -8.86 -6.98
N LEU A 87 -11.49 -8.65 -5.67
CA LEU A 87 -12.16 -9.46 -4.66
C LEU A 87 -13.67 -9.20 -4.66
N SER A 88 -14.42 -9.99 -5.42
CA SER A 88 -15.88 -9.98 -5.44
C SER A 88 -16.46 -11.01 -4.47
N ARG A 89 -17.79 -11.13 -4.48
CA ARG A 89 -18.50 -12.13 -3.68
C ARG A 89 -18.12 -13.56 -4.09
N THR A 90 -17.87 -13.80 -5.38
CA THR A 90 -17.48 -15.11 -5.90
C THR A 90 -16.12 -15.53 -5.35
N GLU A 91 -15.09 -14.70 -5.51
CA GLU A 91 -13.74 -15.01 -5.00
C GLU A 91 -13.72 -15.13 -3.47
N THR A 92 -14.55 -14.36 -2.76
CA THR A 92 -14.68 -14.48 -1.30
C THR A 92 -15.31 -15.82 -0.91
N GLN A 93 -16.34 -16.26 -1.63
CA GLN A 93 -16.99 -17.55 -1.38
C GLN A 93 -16.03 -18.71 -1.68
N ASP A 94 -15.30 -18.66 -2.79
CA ASP A 94 -14.29 -19.65 -3.14
C ASP A 94 -13.18 -19.72 -2.08
N LEU A 95 -12.76 -18.58 -1.53
CA LEU A 95 -11.80 -18.51 -0.44
C LEU A 95 -12.35 -19.14 0.84
N VAL A 96 -13.60 -18.83 1.22
CA VAL A 96 -14.26 -19.44 2.38
C VAL A 96 -14.32 -20.96 2.22
N GLU A 97 -14.76 -21.46 1.06
CA GLU A 97 -14.84 -22.89 0.78
C GLU A 97 -13.46 -23.57 0.80
N HIS A 98 -12.43 -22.89 0.28
CA HIS A 98 -11.06 -23.36 0.34
C HIS A 98 -10.60 -23.52 1.80
N VAL A 99 -10.86 -22.53 2.66
CA VAL A 99 -10.52 -22.62 4.09
C VAL A 99 -11.36 -23.67 4.79
N THR A 100 -12.65 -23.82 4.46
CA THR A 100 -13.51 -24.87 5.05
C THR A 100 -12.94 -26.26 4.81
N ARG A 101 -12.36 -26.53 3.63
CA ARG A 101 -11.69 -27.82 3.36
C ARG A 101 -10.42 -28.04 4.20
N LEU A 102 -9.67 -26.97 4.49
CA LEU A 102 -8.40 -27.07 5.21
C LEU A 102 -8.56 -27.04 6.74
N ALA A 103 -9.49 -26.23 7.23
CA ALA A 103 -9.71 -25.96 8.65
C ALA A 103 -11.21 -25.66 8.91
N PRO A 104 -12.10 -26.65 8.80
CA PRO A 104 -13.56 -26.44 8.86
C PRO A 104 -14.00 -25.76 10.16
N LYS A 105 -13.48 -26.23 11.31
CA LYS A 105 -13.79 -25.68 12.63
C LYS A 105 -13.44 -24.19 12.77
N LEU A 106 -12.38 -23.74 12.09
CA LEU A 106 -11.92 -22.36 12.19
C LEU A 106 -12.89 -21.40 11.49
N ILE A 107 -13.33 -21.73 10.28
CA ILE A 107 -14.16 -20.82 9.47
C ILE A 107 -15.65 -20.98 9.75
N GLU A 108 -16.14 -22.20 10.00
CA GLU A 108 -17.58 -22.46 10.23
C GLU A 108 -18.12 -21.83 11.51
N GLU A 109 -17.25 -21.55 12.49
CA GLU A 109 -17.61 -20.83 13.70
C GLU A 109 -17.71 -19.32 13.49
N VAL A 110 -17.04 -18.79 12.46
CA VAL A 110 -16.94 -17.35 12.22
C VAL A 110 -17.87 -16.91 11.09
N VAL A 111 -17.79 -17.57 9.94
CA VAL A 111 -18.56 -17.25 8.73
C VAL A 111 -19.49 -18.43 8.38
N PRO A 112 -20.82 -18.27 8.34
CA PRO A 112 -21.60 -17.04 8.55
C PRO A 112 -22.06 -16.80 10.01
N LYS A 113 -21.62 -17.61 11.00
CA LYS A 113 -22.23 -17.64 12.34
C LYS A 113 -22.02 -16.36 13.17
N MET A 114 -20.80 -15.84 13.21
CA MET A 114 -20.47 -14.60 13.94
C MET A 114 -20.60 -13.37 13.04
N ILE A 115 -20.15 -13.49 11.78
CA ILE A 115 -20.26 -12.42 10.78
C ILE A 115 -20.74 -12.96 9.44
N SER A 116 -21.41 -12.11 8.67
CA SER A 116 -21.84 -12.47 7.32
C SER A 116 -20.64 -12.58 6.35
N VAL A 117 -20.80 -13.33 5.25
CA VAL A 117 -19.83 -13.36 4.14
C VAL A 117 -19.57 -11.94 3.60
N ALA A 118 -20.59 -11.06 3.58
CA ALA A 118 -20.44 -9.69 3.12
C ALA A 118 -19.56 -8.85 4.06
N THR A 119 -19.69 -9.04 5.38
CA THR A 119 -18.81 -8.43 6.39
C THR A 119 -17.38 -8.93 6.22
N PHE A 120 -17.19 -10.24 6.06
CA PHE A 120 -15.87 -10.85 5.83
C PHE A 120 -15.22 -10.31 4.55
N GLN A 121 -15.97 -10.28 3.44
CA GLN A 121 -15.53 -9.66 2.19
C GLN A 121 -15.09 -8.22 2.43
N LYS A 122 -15.88 -7.42 3.16
CA LYS A 122 -15.55 -6.01 3.36
C LYS A 122 -14.29 -5.84 4.20
N VAL A 123 -14.06 -6.66 5.23
CA VAL A 123 -12.81 -6.67 6.00
C VAL A 123 -11.61 -6.96 5.08
N LEU A 124 -11.67 -8.02 4.27
CA LEU A 124 -10.60 -8.36 3.33
C LEU A 124 -10.35 -7.23 2.31
N GLN A 125 -11.41 -6.61 1.79
CA GLN A 125 -11.29 -5.46 0.89
C GLN A 125 -10.60 -4.28 1.55
N LEU A 126 -10.90 -3.97 2.82
CA LEU A 126 -10.24 -2.88 3.55
C LEU A 126 -8.75 -3.15 3.76
N LEU A 127 -8.35 -4.40 4.01
CA LEU A 127 -6.94 -4.80 4.06
C LEU A 127 -6.25 -4.59 2.70
N LEU A 128 -6.87 -5.10 1.62
CA LEU A 128 -6.33 -5.01 0.26
C LEU A 128 -6.30 -3.58 -0.28
N GLU A 129 -7.25 -2.73 0.11
CA GLU A 129 -7.26 -1.29 -0.21
C GLU A 129 -6.02 -0.56 0.32
N GLU A 130 -5.35 -1.13 1.32
CA GLU A 130 -4.12 -0.63 1.93
C GLU A 130 -2.93 -1.53 1.64
N SER A 131 -3.03 -2.33 0.57
CA SER A 131 -1.99 -3.27 0.14
C SER A 131 -1.60 -4.31 1.19
N VAL A 132 -2.39 -4.54 2.24
CA VAL A 132 -2.11 -5.60 3.23
C VAL A 132 -2.45 -6.96 2.63
N HIS A 133 -1.46 -7.85 2.58
CA HIS A 133 -1.66 -9.20 2.08
C HIS A 133 -2.63 -10.00 2.97
N VAL A 134 -3.59 -10.68 2.34
CA VAL A 134 -4.57 -11.56 3.02
C VAL A 134 -4.16 -13.05 3.00
N ARG A 135 -2.85 -13.32 2.85
CA ARG A 135 -2.31 -14.69 2.74
C ARG A 135 -2.43 -15.47 4.05
N ASP A 136 -2.23 -14.80 5.18
CA ASP A 136 -2.44 -15.39 6.50
C ASP A 136 -3.91 -15.34 6.89
N ILE A 137 -4.71 -16.11 6.15
CA ILE A 137 -6.15 -16.15 6.35
C ILE A 137 -6.53 -16.72 7.72
N ARG A 138 -5.65 -17.54 8.32
CA ARG A 138 -5.85 -18.11 9.65
C ARG A 138 -5.87 -17.01 10.70
N THR A 139 -4.81 -16.19 10.77
CA THR A 139 -4.74 -15.08 11.73
C THR A 139 -5.87 -14.08 11.51
N ILE A 140 -6.26 -13.83 10.24
CA ILE A 140 -7.42 -12.98 9.93
C ILE A 140 -8.70 -13.54 10.58
N ILE A 141 -8.99 -14.82 10.40
CA ILE A 141 -10.21 -15.44 10.93
C ILE A 141 -10.18 -15.50 12.46
N GLU A 142 -9.03 -15.83 13.06
CA GLU A 142 -8.86 -15.88 14.53
C GLU A 142 -9.09 -14.50 15.15
N ALA A 143 -8.49 -13.45 14.59
CA ALA A 143 -8.67 -12.08 15.05
C ALA A 143 -10.13 -11.61 14.92
N ILE A 144 -10.82 -12.01 13.84
CA ILE A 144 -12.26 -11.73 13.70
C ILE A 144 -13.04 -12.50 14.78
N ALA A 145 -12.77 -13.79 15.00
CA ALA A 145 -13.48 -14.60 15.97
C ALA A 145 -13.38 -14.03 17.40
N GLU A 146 -12.20 -13.53 17.78
CA GLU A 146 -11.94 -12.93 19.08
C GLU A 146 -12.78 -11.67 19.33
N HIS A 147 -13.03 -10.87 18.28
CA HIS A 147 -13.66 -9.56 18.41
C HIS A 147 -15.10 -9.47 17.88
N ALA A 148 -15.55 -10.45 17.10
CA ALA A 148 -16.88 -10.43 16.46
C ALA A 148 -18.04 -10.45 17.45
N THR A 149 -17.81 -10.92 18.68
CA THR A 149 -18.80 -10.86 19.77
C THR A 149 -19.05 -9.44 20.28
N ALA A 150 -18.03 -8.57 20.21
CA ALA A 150 -18.12 -7.18 20.65
C ALA A 150 -18.57 -6.24 19.53
N THR A 151 -18.18 -6.51 18.29
CA THR A 151 -18.51 -5.68 17.14
C THR A 151 -18.50 -6.47 15.84
N THR A 152 -19.42 -6.15 14.93
CA THR A 152 -19.46 -6.69 13.57
C THR A 152 -19.20 -5.63 12.51
N ASP A 153 -18.82 -4.41 12.94
CA ASP A 153 -18.44 -3.33 12.03
C ASP A 153 -17.15 -3.70 11.26
N PRO A 154 -17.18 -3.76 9.92
CA PRO A 154 -16.01 -4.14 9.13
C PRO A 154 -14.80 -3.22 9.34
N GLN A 155 -14.99 -1.93 9.64
CA GLN A 155 -13.90 -1.00 9.85
C GLN A 155 -13.14 -1.31 11.15
N GLU A 156 -13.87 -1.49 12.25
CA GLU A 156 -13.27 -1.87 13.53
C GLU A 156 -12.66 -3.28 13.46
N LEU A 157 -13.32 -4.25 12.82
CA LEU A 157 -12.75 -5.58 12.61
C LEU A 157 -11.46 -5.54 11.78
N ALA A 158 -11.42 -4.75 10.69
CA ALA A 158 -10.21 -4.59 9.89
C ALA A 158 -9.05 -3.99 10.71
N ARG A 159 -9.35 -3.02 11.59
CA ARG A 159 -8.35 -2.46 12.52
C ARG A 159 -7.77 -3.53 13.45
N ARG A 160 -8.62 -4.36 14.05
CA ARG A 160 -8.18 -5.48 14.92
C ARG A 160 -7.34 -6.51 14.15
N VAL A 161 -7.78 -6.87 12.95
CA VAL A 161 -7.04 -7.80 12.09
C VAL A 161 -5.67 -7.23 11.71
N ARG A 162 -5.57 -5.93 11.42
CA ARG A 162 -4.27 -5.29 11.14
C ARG A 162 -3.31 -5.36 12.33
N MET A 163 -3.80 -5.17 13.56
CA MET A 163 -2.99 -5.37 14.76
C MET A 163 -2.48 -6.81 14.88
N ALA A 164 -3.33 -7.81 14.62
CA ALA A 164 -2.92 -9.22 14.61
C ALA A 164 -1.91 -9.55 13.50
N LEU A 165 -2.01 -8.85 12.35
CA LEU A 165 -1.09 -8.97 11.22
C LEU A 165 0.13 -8.04 11.31
N ALA A 166 0.32 -7.31 12.42
CA ALA A 166 1.36 -6.29 12.56
C ALA A 166 2.77 -6.78 12.13
N PRO A 167 3.25 -7.97 12.54
CA PRO A 167 4.55 -8.47 12.09
C PRO A 167 4.64 -8.64 10.57
N ALA A 168 3.58 -9.15 9.94
CA ALA A 168 3.54 -9.35 8.49
C ALA A 168 3.46 -8.02 7.73
N ILE A 169 2.69 -7.05 8.24
CA ILE A 169 2.58 -5.71 7.65
C ILE A 169 3.94 -5.00 7.74
N VAL A 170 4.59 -5.00 8.90
CA VAL A 170 5.91 -4.37 9.07
C VAL A 170 6.96 -5.03 8.19
N GLN A 171 7.02 -6.36 8.15
CA GLN A 171 7.95 -7.09 7.30
C GLN A 171 7.68 -6.83 5.81
N GLN A 172 6.42 -6.65 5.39
CA GLN A 172 6.09 -6.30 4.02
C GLN A 172 6.61 -4.91 3.63
N ILE A 173 6.57 -3.94 4.54
CA ILE A 173 6.96 -2.55 4.27
C ILE A 173 8.48 -2.39 4.32
N TYR A 174 9.11 -2.94 5.37
CA TYR A 174 10.51 -2.67 5.68
C TYR A 174 11.45 -3.84 5.39
N GLY A 175 10.92 -5.03 5.08
CA GLY A 175 11.73 -6.24 4.98
C GLY A 175 12.25 -6.71 6.34
N PRO A 176 13.36 -7.47 6.37
CA PRO A 176 13.90 -8.10 7.58
C PRO A 176 14.79 -7.14 8.39
N VAL A 177 14.27 -5.98 8.79
CA VAL A 177 14.99 -4.97 9.59
C VAL A 177 14.45 -4.91 11.02
N LYS A 178 15.28 -4.45 11.98
CA LYS A 178 14.86 -4.26 13.38
C LYS A 178 14.54 -2.81 13.74
N GLU A 179 15.05 -1.87 12.97
CA GLU A 179 14.83 -0.44 13.18
C GLU A 179 13.95 0.07 12.03
N LEU A 180 12.84 0.71 12.39
CA LEU A 180 11.84 1.23 11.47
C LEU A 180 12.01 2.74 11.40
N GLU A 181 12.49 3.24 10.26
CA GLU A 181 12.51 4.67 9.99
C GLU A 181 11.12 5.14 9.55
N VAL A 182 10.41 5.84 10.44
CA VAL A 182 9.04 6.30 10.20
C VAL A 182 9.01 7.80 9.95
N ILE A 183 8.05 8.23 9.13
CA ILE A 183 7.62 9.62 9.04
C ILE A 183 6.71 9.89 10.24
N ALA A 184 6.99 10.97 10.97
CA ALA A 184 6.16 11.41 12.09
C ALA A 184 5.34 12.66 11.71
N ILE A 185 4.31 12.99 12.48
CA ILE A 185 3.60 14.26 12.36
C ILE A 185 4.15 15.24 13.40
N GLU A 186 4.27 16.52 13.05
CA GLU A 186 4.62 17.57 14.02
C GLU A 186 3.63 17.55 15.22
N PRO A 187 4.10 17.60 16.48
CA PRO A 187 3.25 17.40 17.66
C PRO A 187 2.08 18.40 17.82
N GLY A 188 2.22 19.65 17.39
CA GLY A 188 1.13 20.62 17.32
C GLY A 188 0.05 20.20 16.34
N LEU A 189 0.45 19.84 15.12
CA LEU A 189 -0.43 19.34 14.07
C LEU A 189 -1.11 18.02 14.48
N GLU A 190 -0.39 17.07 15.07
CA GLU A 190 -0.97 15.80 15.54
C GLU A 190 -2.10 16.04 16.55
N ARG A 191 -1.92 16.97 17.50
CA ARG A 191 -2.97 17.33 18.46
C ARG A 191 -4.20 17.93 17.79
N LEU A 192 -4.02 18.78 16.78
CA LEU A 192 -5.13 19.34 16.00
C LEU A 192 -5.87 18.25 15.22
N LEU A 193 -5.14 17.33 14.59
CA LEU A 193 -5.71 16.20 13.86
C LEU A 193 -6.49 15.28 14.79
N MET A 194 -5.93 14.96 15.96
CA MET A 194 -6.62 14.18 16.98
C MET A 194 -7.93 14.86 17.39
N GLN A 195 -7.94 16.17 17.65
CA GLN A 195 -9.17 16.88 18.00
C GLN A 195 -10.21 16.88 16.88
N ALA A 196 -9.79 17.06 15.63
CA ALA A 196 -10.68 17.13 14.48
C ALA A 196 -11.24 15.75 14.06
N LEU A 197 -10.45 14.68 14.24
CA LEU A 197 -10.75 13.36 13.68
C LEU A 197 -11.20 12.33 14.73
N SER A 198 -10.82 12.46 16.00
CA SER A 198 -11.14 11.45 17.02
C SER A 198 -12.60 11.48 17.50
N GLY A 199 -13.34 12.58 17.25
CA GLY A 199 -14.61 12.88 17.92
C GLY A 199 -15.90 12.44 17.23
N SER A 200 -15.89 11.94 15.98
CA SER A 200 -17.13 11.60 15.27
C SER A 200 -16.89 10.71 14.05
N ALA A 201 -17.87 9.88 13.70
CA ALA A 201 -17.96 9.17 12.42
C ALA A 201 -17.83 10.10 11.19
N ASN A 202 -18.01 11.42 11.38
CA ASN A 202 -17.86 12.49 10.40
C ASN A 202 -16.79 13.53 10.78
N GLY A 203 -15.76 13.16 11.55
CA GLY A 203 -14.61 14.04 11.78
C GLY A 203 -14.08 14.58 10.44
N ALA A 204 -14.14 15.89 10.25
CA ALA A 204 -13.80 16.56 9.00
C ALA A 204 -12.60 17.45 9.22
N LEU A 205 -11.60 17.29 8.36
CA LEU A 205 -10.46 18.20 8.31
C LEU A 205 -10.84 19.44 7.54
N ASP A 206 -10.29 20.58 7.96
CA ASP A 206 -10.32 21.78 7.13
C ASP A 206 -9.65 21.47 5.77
N PRO A 207 -10.27 21.86 4.63
CA PRO A 207 -9.72 21.58 3.31
C PRO A 207 -8.30 22.11 3.10
N GLY A 208 -7.96 23.28 3.67
CA GLY A 208 -6.61 23.84 3.58
C GLY A 208 -5.58 23.00 4.32
N VAL A 209 -5.94 22.47 5.50
CA VAL A 209 -5.09 21.52 6.24
C VAL A 209 -4.95 20.21 5.47
N ALA A 210 -6.03 19.67 4.92
CA ALA A 210 -6.01 18.44 4.13
C ALA A 210 -5.12 18.56 2.86
N ASP A 211 -5.19 19.69 2.16
CA ASP A 211 -4.35 19.98 1.00
C ASP A 211 -2.87 20.13 1.38
N MET A 212 -2.59 20.83 2.48
CA MET A 212 -1.22 20.98 2.99
C MET A 212 -0.62 19.61 3.36
N LEU A 213 -1.35 18.79 4.11
CA LEU A 213 -0.93 17.43 4.47
C LEU A 213 -0.67 16.58 3.23
N SER A 214 -1.57 16.64 2.24
CA SER A 214 -1.46 15.86 1.01
C SER A 214 -0.21 16.23 0.21
N LYS A 215 0.09 17.53 0.10
CA LYS A 215 1.31 18.01 -0.58
C LYS A 215 2.57 17.60 0.17
N SER A 216 2.63 17.86 1.47
CA SER A 216 3.78 17.49 2.32
C SER A 216 4.04 15.97 2.31
N ALA A 217 2.98 15.17 2.41
CA ALA A 217 3.05 13.71 2.30
C ALA A 217 3.62 13.25 0.95
N THR A 218 3.20 13.89 -0.15
CA THR A 218 3.69 13.56 -1.50
C THR A 218 5.17 13.89 -1.63
N ASP A 219 5.59 15.08 -1.22
CA ASP A 219 6.99 15.51 -1.29
C ASP A 219 7.91 14.64 -0.44
N ILE A 220 7.48 14.29 0.79
CA ILE A 220 8.25 13.41 1.67
C ILE A 220 8.30 11.98 1.10
N ALA A 221 7.19 11.46 0.59
CA ALA A 221 7.15 10.11 0.01
C ALA A 221 8.11 10.00 -1.19
N ASN A 222 8.12 10.99 -2.09
CA ASN A 222 9.04 11.04 -3.23
C ASN A 222 10.50 11.08 -2.78
N LYS A 223 10.84 11.90 -1.78
CA LYS A 223 12.20 11.98 -1.23
C LYS A 223 12.66 10.68 -0.56
N GLN A 224 11.76 9.95 0.11
CA GLN A 224 12.09 8.65 0.69
C GLN A 224 12.34 7.61 -0.41
N GLU A 225 11.53 7.64 -1.47
CA GLU A 225 11.71 6.78 -2.63
C GLU A 225 13.05 7.02 -3.34
N GLU A 226 13.44 8.28 -3.57
CA GLU A 226 14.74 8.64 -4.16
C GLU A 226 15.93 8.10 -3.33
N LYS A 227 15.74 7.91 -2.02
CA LYS A 227 16.74 7.34 -1.11
C LYS A 227 16.66 5.81 -1.01
N GLY A 228 15.69 5.18 -1.67
CA GLY A 228 15.44 3.74 -1.58
C GLY A 228 14.94 3.28 -0.21
N VAL A 229 14.37 4.17 0.60
CA VAL A 229 13.78 3.83 1.91
C VAL A 229 12.24 3.84 1.85
N PRO A 230 11.55 2.95 2.57
CA PRO A 230 10.09 2.93 2.58
C PRO A 230 9.47 4.23 3.11
N ALA A 231 8.46 4.74 2.41
CA ALA A 231 7.65 5.85 2.87
C ALA A 231 6.52 5.33 3.77
N CYS A 232 6.64 5.53 5.09
CA CYS A 232 5.66 5.05 6.05
C CYS A 232 5.40 6.09 7.14
N LEU A 233 4.16 6.59 7.20
CA LEU A 233 3.69 7.52 8.22
C LEU A 233 3.19 6.76 9.46
N LEU A 234 3.75 7.09 10.63
CA LEU A 234 3.27 6.58 11.91
C LEU A 234 2.31 7.58 12.55
N VAL A 235 1.13 7.12 12.96
CA VAL A 235 0.09 7.96 13.56
C VAL A 235 -0.59 7.28 14.76
N PRO A 236 -1.26 8.02 15.66
CA PRO A 236 -2.12 7.44 16.66
C PRO A 236 -3.26 6.61 16.06
N ASP A 237 -3.64 5.53 16.74
CA ASP A 237 -4.71 4.61 16.35
C ASP A 237 -6.01 5.31 15.94
N ALA A 238 -6.41 6.33 16.69
CA ALA A 238 -7.67 7.04 16.53
C ALA A 238 -7.80 7.75 15.17
N ILE A 239 -6.69 8.14 14.55
CA ILE A 239 -6.69 8.90 13.28
C ILE A 239 -6.17 8.09 12.10
N ARG A 240 -5.70 6.85 12.32
CA ARG A 240 -5.05 6.04 11.30
C ARG A 240 -5.90 5.83 10.04
N ASN A 241 -7.15 5.42 10.18
CA ASN A 241 -8.04 5.19 9.04
C ASN A 241 -8.34 6.49 8.26
N ALA A 242 -8.53 7.60 8.97
CA ALA A 242 -8.79 8.90 8.36
C ALA A 242 -7.57 9.38 7.56
N MET A 243 -6.37 9.28 8.15
CA MET A 243 -5.10 9.63 7.50
C MET A 243 -4.80 8.72 6.32
N ALA A 244 -4.96 7.40 6.46
CA ALA A 244 -4.78 6.45 5.37
C ALA A 244 -5.71 6.77 4.19
N ARG A 245 -6.99 7.06 4.45
CA ARG A 245 -7.95 7.41 3.40
C ARG A 245 -7.63 8.74 2.73
N LEU A 246 -7.23 9.74 3.50
CA LEU A 246 -6.85 11.06 2.98
C LEU A 246 -5.64 10.94 2.04
N LEU A 247 -4.58 10.30 2.52
CA LEU A 247 -3.27 10.31 1.86
C LEU A 247 -3.17 9.30 0.71
N ARG A 248 -3.98 8.24 0.69
CA ARG A 248 -3.96 7.21 -0.36
C ARG A 248 -4.09 7.76 -1.78
N ARG A 249 -4.84 8.85 -1.98
CA ARG A 249 -5.00 9.47 -3.30
C ARG A 249 -3.83 10.36 -3.69
N ALA A 250 -3.29 11.11 -2.74
CA ALA A 250 -2.22 12.07 -2.98
C ALA A 250 -0.85 11.39 -3.07
N ALA A 251 -0.57 10.47 -2.15
CA ALA A 251 0.66 9.70 -2.06
C ALA A 251 0.35 8.19 -1.98
N PRO A 252 0.03 7.52 -3.12
CA PRO A 252 -0.38 6.12 -3.13
C PRO A 252 0.63 5.11 -2.55
N ARG A 253 1.91 5.50 -2.51
CA ARG A 253 3.00 4.68 -1.96
C ARG A 253 3.25 4.90 -0.48
N LEU A 254 2.72 6.00 0.07
CA LEU A 254 2.85 6.29 1.49
C LEU A 254 1.96 5.34 2.28
N GLN A 255 2.59 4.42 3.00
CA GLN A 255 1.89 3.54 3.92
C GLN A 255 1.58 4.30 5.21
N VAL A 256 0.47 3.97 5.86
CA VAL A 256 0.08 4.58 7.15
C VAL A 256 -0.09 3.48 8.19
N LEU A 257 0.74 3.53 9.24
CA LEU A 257 0.71 2.60 10.36
C LEU A 257 0.20 3.29 11.62
N ALA A 258 -0.58 2.54 12.41
CA ALA A 258 -0.88 2.93 13.78
C ALA A 258 0.27 2.51 14.72
N HIS A 259 0.37 3.16 15.88
CA HIS A 259 1.30 2.74 16.92
C HIS A 259 1.08 1.28 17.36
N SER A 260 -0.18 0.85 17.43
CA SER A 260 -0.54 -0.54 17.75
C SER A 260 -0.21 -1.57 16.66
N GLU A 261 0.24 -1.12 15.48
CA GLU A 261 0.64 -1.98 14.38
C GLU A 261 2.17 -2.16 14.32
N ILE A 262 2.91 -1.62 15.30
CA ILE A 262 4.35 -1.82 15.45
C ILE A 262 4.59 -2.96 16.45
N PRO A 263 5.21 -4.08 16.05
CA PRO A 263 5.58 -5.14 16.97
C PRO A 263 6.60 -4.64 17.99
N GLU A 264 6.45 -5.05 19.26
CA GLU A 264 7.35 -4.68 20.37
C GLU A 264 8.83 -5.06 20.13
N THR A 265 9.09 -5.94 19.17
CA THR A 265 10.43 -6.40 18.78
C THR A 265 11.22 -5.40 17.95
N HIS A 266 10.60 -4.29 17.52
CA HIS A 266 11.22 -3.29 16.65
C HIS A 266 11.48 -1.97 17.37
N LEU A 267 12.53 -1.27 16.97
CA LEU A 267 12.83 0.08 17.41
C LEU A 267 12.29 1.09 16.40
N ILE A 268 11.69 2.17 16.88
CA ILE A 268 11.19 3.26 16.03
C ILE A 268 12.26 4.35 15.97
N ARG A 269 12.66 4.73 14.76
CA ARG A 269 13.51 5.90 14.50
C ARG A 269 12.70 6.94 13.74
N ILE A 270 12.60 8.14 14.30
CA ILE A 270 11.92 9.25 13.64
C ILE A 270 12.81 9.75 12.51
N GLY A 271 12.29 9.65 11.28
CA GLY A 271 12.88 10.21 10.09
C GLY A 271 12.29 11.60 9.80
N PRO A 272 11.76 11.86 8.60
CA PRO A 272 11.13 13.13 8.27
C PRO A 272 9.90 13.46 9.14
N ILE A 273 9.67 14.75 9.38
CA ILE A 273 8.48 15.25 10.09
C ILE A 273 7.54 15.92 9.09
N LEU A 274 6.29 15.46 9.08
CA LEU A 274 5.21 16.01 8.27
C LEU A 274 4.60 17.22 8.97
N GLY A 275 4.55 18.35 8.25
CA GLY A 275 4.04 19.62 8.77
C GLY A 275 5.13 20.57 9.29
N GLU A 276 6.40 20.17 9.24
CA GLU A 276 7.51 21.08 9.46
C GLU A 276 7.65 22.00 8.24
N LEU A 277 7.40 23.31 8.43
CA LEU A 277 7.66 24.31 7.39
C LEU A 277 9.17 24.41 7.21
N ALA A 278 9.66 24.19 5.99
CA ALA A 278 11.05 24.44 5.61
C ALA A 278 11.39 25.94 5.64
#